data_AF-A0A1Y5T329-F1
#
_entry.id   AF-A0A1Y5T329-F1
#
_cell.length_a   1.000
_cell.length_b   1.000
_cell.length_c   1.000
_cell.angle_alpha   90.00
_cell.angle_beta   90.00
_cell.angle_gamma   90.00
#
_symmetry.space_group_name_H-M   'P 1'
#
loop_
_entity.id
_entity.type
_entity.pdbx_description
1 polymer ?
#
loop_
_entity_poly.entity_id
_entity_poly.type
_entity_poly.pdbx_seq_one_letter_code
_entity_poly.pdbx_strand_id
1 'polypeptide(L)'
;MFRMSESERITKKRRTPAPIPRQLLGHLKRWQSQGCRWAVEYNGGMIKDPKRGFAKAAKEAGLTDVSPHTLKHTAITWALQNGVKTWEASGYFATSQETIEKVYGHHAPDFMESAKRAVERRRK
;
A
#
# COMPACT_ATOMS: atom_id res chain seq x y z
N MET A 1 1.05 16.85 3.87
CA MET A 1 -0.32 16.49 3.43
C MET A 1 -0.53 15.00 3.65
N PHE A 2 -1.59 14.63 4.38
CA PHE A 2 -1.98 13.24 4.64
C PHE A 2 -3.15 12.83 3.75
N ARG A 3 -3.34 11.52 3.57
CA ARG A 3 -4.45 10.97 2.77
C ARG A 3 -5.83 11.25 3.39
N MET A 4 -5.90 11.37 4.70
CA MET A 4 -7.10 11.70 5.45
C MET A 4 -7.33 13.20 5.42
N SER A 5 -8.55 13.65 5.11
CA SER A 5 -8.90 15.08 5.19
C SER A 5 -9.07 15.53 6.64
N GLU A 6 -8.79 16.79 6.94
CA GLU A 6 -8.97 17.36 8.29
C GLU A 6 -10.44 17.29 8.77
N SER A 7 -11.39 17.34 7.83
CA SER A 7 -12.82 17.24 8.10
C SER A 7 -13.37 15.80 8.14
N GLU A 8 -12.54 14.77 7.94
CA GLU A 8 -13.02 13.38 7.88
C GLU A 8 -13.41 12.88 9.28
N ARG A 9 -14.66 12.44 9.43
CA ARG A 9 -15.19 11.91 10.70
C ARG A 9 -14.41 10.67 11.14
N ILE A 10 -13.78 10.75 12.31
CA ILE A 10 -13.10 9.60 12.93
C ILE A 10 -14.17 8.61 13.46
N THR A 11 -14.04 7.35 13.08
CA THR A 11 -14.89 6.25 13.58
C THR A 11 -14.06 5.25 14.39
N LYS A 12 -14.73 4.31 15.08
CA LYS A 12 -14.06 3.19 15.78
C LYS A 12 -13.15 2.38 14.84
N LYS A 13 -13.53 2.25 13.56
CA LYS A 13 -12.67 1.69 12.50
C LYS A 13 -11.76 2.79 11.94
N ARG A 14 -10.85 3.27 12.80
CA ARG A 14 -9.95 4.37 12.46
C ARG A 14 -9.04 3.98 11.29
N ARG A 15 -8.93 4.87 10.30
CA ARG A 15 -7.92 4.78 9.26
C ARG A 15 -6.66 5.48 9.75
N THR A 16 -5.53 4.80 9.73
CA THR A 16 -4.24 5.41 10.08
C THR A 16 -3.93 6.51 9.06
N PRO A 17 -3.71 7.77 9.48
CA PRO A 17 -3.25 8.81 8.57
C PRO A 17 -1.90 8.41 7.98
N ALA A 18 -1.83 8.27 6.65
CA ALA A 18 -0.59 8.00 5.94
C ALA A 18 -0.22 9.22 5.08
N PRO A 19 1.07 9.60 5.01
CA PRO A 19 1.52 10.68 4.15
C PRO A 19 1.24 10.36 2.68
N ILE A 20 0.93 11.39 1.89
CA ILE A 20 0.70 11.23 0.45
C ILE A 20 2.05 11.24 -0.28
N PRO A 21 2.37 10.22 -1.09
CA PRO A 21 3.55 10.23 -1.96
C PRO A 21 3.55 11.42 -2.91
N ARG A 22 4.74 11.97 -3.19
CA ARG A 22 4.92 13.10 -4.11
C ARG A 22 4.32 12.81 -5.48
N GLN A 23 4.48 11.59 -5.99
CA GLN A 23 3.94 11.16 -7.27
C GLN A 23 2.41 11.25 -7.24
N LEU A 24 1.77 10.59 -6.28
CA LEU A 24 0.31 10.64 -6.14
C LEU A 24 -0.21 12.07 -6.00
N LEU A 25 0.45 12.92 -5.21
CA LEU A 25 0.08 14.33 -5.08
C LEU A 25 0.13 15.07 -6.43
N GLY A 26 1.13 14.82 -7.26
CA GLY A 26 1.21 15.37 -8.62
C GLY A 26 0.05 14.93 -9.50
N HIS A 27 -0.37 13.65 -9.41
CA HIS A 27 -1.54 13.15 -10.12
C HIS A 27 -2.83 13.83 -9.64
N LEU A 28 -3.02 13.93 -8.33
CA LEU A 28 -4.21 14.56 -7.73
C LEU A 28 -4.36 16.03 -8.15
N LYS A 29 -3.27 16.81 -8.13
CA LYS A 29 -3.28 18.21 -8.56
C LYS A 29 -3.66 18.35 -10.03
N ARG A 30 -3.12 17.48 -10.90
CA ARG A 30 -3.45 17.50 -12.33
C ARG A 30 -4.90 17.12 -12.60
N TRP A 31 -5.43 16.12 -11.90
CA TRP A 31 -6.84 15.75 -12.05
C TRP A 31 -7.77 16.88 -11.61
N GLN A 32 -7.44 17.53 -10.49
CA GLN A 32 -8.18 18.70 -10.03
C GLN A 32 -8.18 19.83 -11.09
N SER A 33 -7.04 20.13 -11.71
CA SER A 33 -6.96 21.14 -12.77
C SER A 33 -7.72 20.76 -14.05
N GLN A 34 -7.97 19.47 -14.26
CA GLN A 34 -8.78 18.94 -15.38
C GLN A 34 -10.29 18.93 -15.07
N GLY A 35 -10.70 19.42 -13.90
CA GLY A 35 -12.10 19.49 -13.48
C GLY A 35 -12.60 18.28 -12.69
N CYS A 36 -11.73 17.32 -12.35
CA CYS A 36 -12.12 16.20 -11.50
C CYS A 36 -12.39 16.69 -10.08
N ARG A 37 -13.55 16.29 -9.55
CA ARG A 37 -13.97 16.62 -8.18
C ARG A 37 -13.52 15.56 -7.18
N TRP A 38 -13.41 14.31 -7.61
CA TRP A 38 -13.04 13.19 -6.75
C TRP A 38 -11.78 12.50 -7.26
N ALA A 39 -11.00 11.91 -6.35
CA ALA A 39 -9.81 11.15 -6.72
C ALA A 39 -10.13 9.87 -7.52
N VAL A 40 -11.37 9.35 -7.37
CA VAL A 40 -11.89 8.22 -8.14
C VAL A 40 -13.31 8.58 -8.58
N GLU A 41 -13.46 8.92 -9.87
CA GLU A 41 -14.73 9.35 -10.46
C GLU A 41 -14.97 8.77 -11.85
N TYR A 42 -16.23 8.79 -12.28
CA TYR A 42 -16.68 8.47 -13.63
C TYR A 42 -17.86 9.37 -14.00
N ASN A 43 -17.78 10.04 -15.16
CA ASN A 43 -18.78 11.01 -15.63
C ASN A 43 -19.21 12.04 -14.55
N GLY A 44 -18.24 12.59 -13.81
CA GLY A 44 -18.48 13.57 -12.73
C GLY A 44 -19.05 12.99 -11.43
N GLY A 45 -19.35 11.69 -11.39
CA GLY A 45 -19.84 10.99 -10.21
C GLY A 45 -18.71 10.28 -9.45
N MET A 46 -18.74 10.35 -8.11
CA MET A 46 -17.80 9.61 -7.26
C MET A 46 -18.04 8.10 -7.37
N ILE A 47 -16.97 7.33 -7.57
CA ILE A 47 -17.05 5.86 -7.47
C ILE A 47 -16.92 5.45 -6.01
N LYS A 48 -18.00 4.86 -5.46
CA LYS A 48 -18.00 4.33 -4.08
C LYS A 48 -17.40 2.92 -3.97
N ASP A 49 -17.58 2.09 -4.99
CA ASP A 49 -17.06 0.73 -5.04
C ASP A 49 -16.38 0.46 -6.40
N PRO A 50 -15.04 0.33 -6.44
CA PRO A 50 -14.28 0.11 -7.66
C PRO A 50 -14.25 -1.36 -8.11
N LYS A 51 -14.82 -2.32 -7.35
CA LYS A 51 -14.64 -3.77 -7.61
C LYS A 51 -15.02 -4.19 -9.03
N ARG A 52 -16.16 -3.72 -9.53
CA ARG A 52 -16.64 -4.07 -10.89
C ARG A 52 -15.70 -3.52 -11.98
N GLY A 53 -15.29 -2.26 -11.83
CA GLY A 53 -14.35 -1.63 -12.75
C GLY A 53 -12.99 -2.33 -12.74
N PHE A 54 -12.49 -2.66 -11.54
CA PHE A 54 -11.24 -3.37 -11.36
C PHE A 54 -11.28 -4.78 -11.96
N ALA A 55 -12.34 -5.55 -11.72
CA ALA A 55 -12.49 -6.90 -12.28
C ALA A 55 -12.52 -6.89 -13.81
N LYS A 56 -13.19 -5.88 -14.41
CA LYS A 56 -13.18 -5.68 -15.85
C LYS A 56 -11.78 -5.35 -16.36
N ALA A 57 -11.08 -4.43 -15.72
CA ALA A 57 -9.70 -4.06 -16.08
C ALA A 57 -8.73 -5.26 -15.96
N ALA A 58 -8.85 -6.07 -14.91
CA ALA A 58 -8.05 -7.28 -14.74
C ALA A 58 -8.31 -8.30 -15.87
N LYS A 59 -9.59 -8.51 -16.25
CA LYS A 59 -9.96 -9.37 -17.38
C LYS A 59 -9.38 -8.86 -18.70
N GLU A 60 -9.49 -7.56 -18.97
CA GLU A 60 -8.95 -6.93 -20.18
C GLU A 60 -7.41 -7.01 -20.24
N ALA A 61 -6.74 -6.97 -19.08
CA ALA A 61 -5.30 -7.17 -18.96
C ALA A 61 -4.87 -8.65 -19.00
N GLY A 62 -5.80 -9.60 -19.12
CA GLY A 62 -5.48 -11.04 -19.11
C GLY A 62 -5.00 -11.59 -17.76
N LEU A 63 -5.34 -10.92 -16.65
CA LEU A 63 -4.93 -11.31 -15.30
C LEU A 63 -6.02 -12.12 -14.60
N THR A 64 -5.63 -13.23 -13.97
CA THR A 64 -6.51 -14.08 -13.14
C THR A 64 -6.18 -13.92 -11.66
N ASP A 65 -7.19 -14.11 -10.79
CA ASP A 65 -7.05 -14.05 -9.32
C ASP A 65 -6.47 -12.73 -8.75
N VAL A 66 -6.60 -11.64 -9.51
CA VAL A 66 -6.20 -10.31 -9.07
C VAL A 66 -7.40 -9.56 -8.49
N SER A 67 -7.21 -9.03 -7.29
CA SER A 67 -8.16 -8.13 -6.62
C SER A 67 -7.47 -6.81 -6.25
N PRO A 68 -8.22 -5.77 -5.84
CA PRO A 68 -7.60 -4.57 -5.28
C PRO A 68 -6.69 -4.86 -4.08
N HIS A 69 -6.94 -5.95 -3.34
CA HIS A 69 -6.07 -6.37 -2.24
C HIS A 69 -4.70 -6.85 -2.73
N THR A 70 -4.64 -7.46 -3.92
CA THR A 70 -3.38 -7.87 -4.57
C THR A 70 -2.44 -6.67 -4.75
N LEU A 71 -2.96 -5.50 -5.15
CA LEU A 71 -2.15 -4.28 -5.24
C LEU A 71 -1.55 -3.85 -3.89
N LYS A 72 -2.30 -4.05 -2.79
CA LYS A 72 -1.79 -3.78 -1.44
C LYS A 72 -0.67 -4.76 -1.07
N HIS A 73 -0.83 -6.05 -1.38
CA HIS A 73 0.23 -7.06 -1.20
C HIS A 73 1.51 -6.63 -1.92
N THR A 74 1.41 -6.31 -3.21
CA THR A 74 2.54 -5.87 -4.02
C THR A 74 3.24 -4.65 -3.44
N ALA A 75 2.47 -3.64 -3.00
CA ALA A 75 3.05 -2.42 -2.43
C ALA A 75 3.79 -2.67 -1.10
N ILE A 76 3.29 -3.57 -0.26
CA ILE A 76 3.98 -3.97 0.99
C ILE A 76 5.27 -4.71 0.66
N THR A 77 5.22 -5.68 -0.26
CA THR A 77 6.41 -6.41 -0.72
C THR A 77 7.48 -5.47 -1.24
N TRP A 78 7.14 -4.51 -2.10
CA TRP A 78 8.11 -3.53 -2.61
C TRP A 78 8.69 -2.63 -1.53
N ALA A 79 7.89 -2.22 -0.54
CA ALA A 79 8.41 -1.43 0.57
C ALA A 79 9.45 -2.21 1.38
N LEU A 80 9.19 -3.50 1.67
CA LEU A 80 10.13 -4.35 2.40
C LEU A 80 11.38 -4.65 1.58
N GLN A 81 11.25 -4.92 0.29
CA GLN A 81 12.40 -5.12 -0.62
C GLN A 81 13.30 -3.87 -0.66
N ASN A 82 12.71 -2.69 -0.55
CA ASN A 82 13.44 -1.42 -0.45
C ASN A 82 13.99 -1.13 0.96
N GLY A 83 13.92 -2.08 1.90
CA GLY A 83 14.51 -1.98 3.24
C GLY A 83 13.68 -1.19 4.25
N VAL A 84 12.39 -0.94 3.99
CA VAL A 84 11.51 -0.31 4.99
C VAL A 84 11.31 -1.25 6.17
N LYS A 85 11.43 -0.74 7.40
CA LYS A 85 11.21 -1.54 8.61
C LYS A 85 9.75 -1.93 8.75
N THR A 86 9.48 -3.11 9.32
CA THR A 86 8.12 -3.65 9.51
C THR A 86 7.20 -2.70 10.28
N TRP A 87 7.72 -1.99 11.28
CA TRP A 87 7.01 -0.93 12.01
C TRP A 87 6.50 0.20 11.09
N GLU A 88 7.37 0.73 10.23
CA GLU A 88 7.04 1.84 9.33
C GLU A 88 6.05 1.39 8.26
N ALA A 89 6.26 0.20 7.69
CA ALA A 89 5.34 -0.43 6.75
C ALA A 89 3.96 -0.67 7.41
N SER A 90 3.94 -1.12 8.66
CA SER A 90 2.70 -1.36 9.41
C SER A 90 1.86 -0.10 9.55
N GLY A 91 2.49 1.01 9.97
CA GLY A 91 1.84 2.31 10.07
C GLY A 91 1.33 2.82 8.72
N TYR A 92 2.15 2.69 7.67
CA TYR A 92 1.84 3.24 6.35
C TYR A 92 0.74 2.48 5.59
N PHE A 93 0.73 1.14 5.69
CA PHE A 93 -0.23 0.29 4.99
C PHE A 93 -1.44 -0.11 5.85
N ALA A 94 -1.49 0.31 7.12
CA ALA A 94 -2.52 -0.09 8.09
C ALA A 94 -2.71 -1.62 8.11
N THR A 95 -1.59 -2.33 8.28
CA THR A 95 -1.51 -3.79 8.40
C THR A 95 -0.68 -4.10 9.64
N SER A 96 -1.06 -5.06 10.49
CA SER A 96 -0.29 -5.34 11.71
C SER A 96 1.13 -5.81 11.39
N GLN A 97 2.10 -5.48 12.25
CA GLN A 97 3.49 -5.95 12.11
C GLN A 97 3.54 -7.47 12.03
N GLU A 98 2.81 -8.18 12.89
CA GLU A 98 2.69 -9.64 12.86
C GLU A 98 2.24 -10.18 11.50
N THR A 99 1.24 -9.55 10.88
CA THR A 99 0.80 -9.93 9.53
C THR A 99 1.88 -9.64 8.50
N ILE A 100 2.58 -8.50 8.63
CA ILE A 100 3.64 -8.13 7.70
C ILE A 100 4.80 -9.13 7.77
N GLU A 101 5.26 -9.47 8.97
CA GLU A 101 6.33 -10.42 9.21
C GLU A 101 5.95 -11.82 8.70
N LYS A 102 4.75 -12.30 9.06
CA LYS A 102 4.26 -13.62 8.66
C LYS A 102 4.12 -13.76 7.14
N VAL A 103 3.59 -12.75 6.46
CA VAL A 103 3.21 -12.86 5.04
C VAL A 103 4.35 -12.41 4.11
N TYR A 104 5.13 -11.39 4.49
CA TYR A 104 6.10 -10.76 3.59
C TYR A 104 7.51 -10.62 4.17
N GLY A 105 7.76 -10.99 5.43
CA GLY A 105 9.06 -10.78 6.08
C GLY A 105 10.24 -11.39 5.31
N HIS A 106 10.00 -12.48 4.58
CA HIS A 106 10.99 -13.14 3.72
C HIS A 106 11.44 -12.32 2.50
N HIS A 107 10.76 -11.21 2.17
CA HIS A 107 11.14 -10.31 1.10
C HIS A 107 12.09 -9.18 1.53
N ALA A 108 12.36 -9.03 2.83
CA ALA A 108 13.30 -8.02 3.31
C ALA A 108 14.73 -8.34 2.84
N PRO A 109 15.53 -7.35 2.42
CA PRO A 109 16.87 -7.57 1.86
C PRO A 109 17.85 -8.17 2.88
N ASP A 110 17.64 -7.89 4.16
CA ASP A 110 18.41 -8.39 5.30
C ASP A 110 17.82 -9.67 5.92
N PHE A 111 16.79 -10.25 5.28
CA PHE A 111 16.16 -11.47 5.77
C PHE A 111 17.20 -12.58 5.91
N MET A 112 17.32 -13.12 7.13
CA MET A 112 18.31 -14.11 7.55
C MET A 112 19.78 -13.65 7.55
N GLU A 113 20.12 -12.39 7.26
CA GLU A 113 21.53 -11.97 7.23
C GLU A 113 22.19 -12.08 8.62
N SER A 114 21.48 -11.68 9.67
CA SER A 114 21.94 -11.87 11.05
C SER A 114 22.09 -13.35 11.42
N ALA A 115 21.19 -14.22 10.94
CA ALA A 115 21.26 -15.66 11.17
C ALA A 115 22.46 -16.28 10.44
N LYS A 116 22.69 -15.89 9.17
CA LYS A 116 23.87 -16.27 8.39
C LYS A 116 25.16 -15.89 9.13
N ARG A 117 25.29 -14.63 9.56
CA ARG A 117 26.46 -14.15 10.31
C ARG A 117 26.69 -14.90 11.62
N ALA A 118 25.62 -15.28 12.32
CA ALA A 118 25.72 -16.06 13.56
C ALA A 118 26.22 -17.48 13.31
N VAL A 119 25.81 -18.12 12.20
CA VAL A 119 26.30 -19.44 11.78
C VAL A 119 27.75 -19.37 11.30
N GLU A 120 28.11 -18.35 10.53
CA GLU A 120 29.48 -18.14 10.02
C GLU A 120 30.49 -17.85 11.15
N ARG A 121 30.05 -17.16 12.20
CA ARG A 121 30.89 -16.91 13.38
C ARG A 121 31.01 -18.18 14.24
N ARG A 122 32.00 -19.00 13.95
CA ARG A 122 32.52 -19.98 14.91
C ARG A 122 33.13 -19.21 16.09
N ARG A 123 32.51 -19.28 17.26
CA ARG A 123 33.10 -18.81 18.53
C ARG A 123 34.44 -19.56 18.72
N LYS A 124 35.55 -18.83 18.76
CA LYS A 124 36.81 -19.35 19.29
C LYS A 124 36.71 -19.43 20.82
#